data_AF-A0A917JFA7-F1
#
_entry.id   AF-A0A917JFA7-F1
#
_cell.length_a   1.000
_cell.length_b   1.000
_cell.length_c   1.000
_cell.angle_alpha   90.00
_cell.angle_beta   90.00
_cell.angle_gamma   90.00
#
_symmetry.space_group_name_H-M   'P 1'
#
loop_
_entity.id
_entity.type
_entity.pdbx_description
1 polymer ?
#
loop_
_entity_poly.entity_id
_entity_poly.type
_entity_poly.pdbx_seq_one_letter_code
_entity_poly.pdbx_strand_id
1 'polypeptide(L)'
;MSIIENKFLDIDALRAVFVQQLTILYNAKISLTGCLPELVEQATFGNLKAALTEDLEDTKRQMTSLQAIFNLMQESWLTDKCLGTNAVISEAFNQVSFNQNEHFQSDMSILVYMSAIENMQVGASKILNLMA
;
A
#
# COMPACT_ATOMS: atom_id res chain seq x y z
N MET A 1 -6.04 -45.33 4.95
CA MET A 1 -5.88 -44.73 3.61
C MET A 1 -7.22 -44.13 3.21
N SER A 2 -7.51 -42.92 3.70
CA SER A 2 -8.74 -42.20 3.39
C SER A 2 -8.33 -40.98 2.58
N ILE A 3 -8.52 -41.13 1.27
CA ILE A 3 -8.98 -40.10 0.34
C ILE A 3 -8.55 -38.69 0.75
N ILE A 4 -7.40 -38.28 0.22
CA ILE A 4 -7.11 -36.87 -0.03
C ILE A 4 -8.20 -36.44 -1.02
N GLU A 5 -9.28 -35.88 -0.51
CA GLU A 5 -10.21 -35.12 -1.34
C GLU A 5 -9.38 -34.02 -1.99
N ASN A 6 -9.22 -34.17 -3.30
CA ASN A 6 -8.63 -33.17 -4.15
C ASN A 6 -9.52 -31.93 -4.03
N LYS A 7 -9.14 -31.02 -3.13
CA LYS A 7 -9.87 -29.78 -2.84
C LYS A 7 -9.87 -28.98 -4.13
N PHE A 8 -10.94 -29.10 -4.91
CA PHE A 8 -11.10 -28.40 -6.17
C PHE A 8 -10.88 -26.90 -5.89
N LEU A 9 -10.04 -26.26 -6.70
CA LEU A 9 -9.73 -24.85 -6.55
C LEU A 9 -11.03 -24.06 -6.74
N ASP A 10 -11.53 -23.45 -5.66
CA ASP A 10 -12.69 -22.56 -5.71
C ASP A 10 -12.27 -21.25 -6.39
N ILE A 11 -12.67 -21.10 -7.65
CA ILE A 11 -12.32 -19.97 -8.50
C ILE A 11 -12.90 -18.66 -7.94
N ASP A 12 -14.10 -18.72 -7.36
CA ASP A 12 -14.75 -17.54 -6.78
C ASP A 12 -14.04 -17.12 -5.49
N ALA A 13 -13.63 -18.09 -4.65
CA ALA A 13 -12.81 -17.80 -3.48
C ALA A 13 -11.43 -17.22 -3.86
N LEU A 14 -10.80 -17.75 -4.92
CA LEU A 14 -9.52 -17.23 -5.42
C LEU A 14 -9.68 -15.80 -5.93
N ARG A 15 -10.73 -15.53 -6.71
CA ARG A 15 -11.06 -14.18 -7.19
C ARG A 15 -11.29 -13.22 -6.03
N ALA A 16 -12.00 -13.63 -4.99
CA ALA A 16 -12.23 -12.80 -3.82
C ALA A 16 -10.93 -12.41 -3.12
N VAL A 17 -10.00 -13.36 -2.95
CA VAL A 17 -8.67 -13.09 -2.38
C VAL A 17 -7.86 -12.17 -3.30
N PHE A 18 -7.91 -12.37 -4.61
CA PHE A 18 -7.23 -11.50 -5.59
C PHE A 18 -7.71 -10.04 -5.49
N VAL A 19 -9.03 -9.83 -5.50
CA VAL A 19 -9.64 -8.49 -5.36
C VAL A 19 -9.29 -7.86 -4.02
N GLN A 20 -9.22 -8.65 -2.94
CA GLN A 20 -8.79 -8.17 -1.63
C GLN A 20 -7.35 -7.66 -1.66
N GLN A 21 -6.41 -8.39 -2.28
CA GLN A 21 -5.02 -7.95 -2.39
C GLN A 21 -4.87 -6.70 -3.27
N LEU A 22 -5.63 -6.60 -4.37
CA LEU A 22 -5.68 -5.35 -5.17
C LEU A 22 -6.20 -4.17 -4.36
N THR A 23 -7.21 -4.39 -3.51
CA THR A 23 -7.77 -3.35 -2.64
C THR A 23 -6.74 -2.85 -1.63
N ILE A 24 -5.93 -3.76 -1.05
CA ILE A 24 -4.83 -3.38 -0.16
C ILE A 24 -3.85 -2.45 -0.87
N LEU A 25 -3.41 -2.82 -2.10
CA LEU A 25 -2.51 -1.97 -2.88
C LEU A 25 -3.13 -0.60 -3.16
N TYR A 26 -4.39 -0.57 -3.62
CA TYR A 26 -5.05 0.68 -3.98
C TYR A 26 -5.25 1.61 -2.78
N ASN A 27 -5.65 1.06 -1.62
CA ASN A 27 -5.79 1.85 -0.40
C ASN A 27 -4.46 2.41 0.08
N ALA A 28 -3.37 1.63 0.02
CA ALA A 28 -2.03 2.13 0.32
C ALA A 28 -1.67 3.33 -0.58
N LYS A 29 -2.01 3.25 -1.88
CA LYS A 29 -1.77 4.36 -2.81
C LYS A 29 -2.60 5.60 -2.52
N ILE A 30 -3.88 5.45 -2.18
CA ILE A 30 -4.70 6.60 -1.75
C ILE A 30 -4.04 7.29 -0.56
N SER A 31 -3.67 6.53 0.48
CA SER A 31 -3.03 7.10 1.67
C SER A 31 -1.73 7.82 1.33
N LEU A 32 -0.86 7.19 0.52
CA LEU A 32 0.40 7.80 0.09
C LEU A 32 0.18 9.09 -0.71
N THR A 33 -0.76 9.13 -1.66
CA THR A 33 -1.05 10.37 -2.40
C THR A 33 -1.56 11.50 -1.50
N GLY A 34 -2.19 11.16 -0.37
CA GLY A 34 -2.67 12.14 0.61
C GLY A 34 -1.56 12.68 1.52
N CYS A 35 -0.62 11.84 1.95
CA CYS A 35 0.39 12.23 2.96
C CYS A 35 1.76 12.60 2.38
N LEU A 36 2.17 12.02 1.24
CA LEU A 36 3.49 12.26 0.65
C LEU A 36 3.81 13.75 0.42
N PRO A 37 2.87 14.63 0.00
CA PRO A 37 3.17 16.06 -0.13
C PRO A 37 3.65 16.70 1.18
N GLU A 38 3.02 16.36 2.31
CA GLU A 38 3.42 16.85 3.64
C GLU A 38 4.77 16.25 4.05
N LEU A 39 4.97 14.94 3.82
CA LEU A 39 6.25 14.28 4.12
C LEU A 39 7.41 14.89 3.34
N VAL A 40 7.19 15.23 2.06
CA VAL A 40 8.17 15.96 1.23
C VAL A 40 8.48 17.31 1.85
N GLU A 41 7.48 18.08 2.27
CA GLU A 41 7.67 19.39 2.87
C GLU A 41 8.51 19.31 4.16
N GLN A 42 8.17 18.36 5.04
CA GLN A 42 8.79 18.20 6.36
C GLN A 42 10.17 17.52 6.33
N ALA A 43 10.47 16.72 5.31
CA ALA A 43 11.75 16.03 5.18
C ALA A 43 12.94 17.01 5.07
N THR A 44 13.97 16.75 5.85
CA THR A 44 15.15 17.61 5.94
C THR A 44 16.36 17.09 5.18
N PHE A 45 16.51 15.77 5.04
CA PHE A 45 17.53 15.13 4.24
C PHE A 45 17.18 15.23 2.76
N GLY A 46 18.10 15.79 1.97
CA GLY A 46 17.90 15.98 0.53
C GLY A 46 17.56 14.68 -0.22
N ASN A 47 18.21 13.57 0.14
CA ASN A 47 17.94 12.27 -0.48
C ASN A 47 16.55 11.74 -0.12
N LEU A 48 16.10 11.92 1.13
CA LEU A 48 14.76 11.52 1.54
C LEU A 48 13.70 12.33 0.79
N LYS A 49 13.86 13.65 0.74
CA LYS A 49 12.98 14.56 0.00
C LYS A 49 12.86 14.17 -1.49
N ALA A 50 14.00 13.85 -2.13
CA ALA A 50 14.02 13.38 -3.50
C ALA A 50 13.26 12.06 -3.67
N ALA A 51 13.53 11.08 -2.81
CA ALA A 51 12.87 9.77 -2.85
C ALA A 51 11.35 9.88 -2.64
N LEU A 52 10.88 10.69 -1.68
CA LEU A 52 9.45 10.91 -1.45
C LEU A 52 8.76 11.60 -2.63
N THR A 53 9.46 12.53 -3.30
CA THR A 53 8.95 13.22 -4.49
C THR A 53 8.79 12.25 -5.67
N GLU A 54 9.79 11.39 -5.89
CA GLU A 54 9.72 10.33 -6.88
C GLU A 54 8.58 9.34 -6.57
N ASP A 55 8.47 8.89 -5.32
CA ASP A 55 7.45 7.93 -4.90
C ASP A 55 6.03 8.50 -5.04
N LEU A 56 5.83 9.81 -4.89
CA LEU A 56 4.54 10.45 -5.14
C LEU A 56 4.11 10.32 -6.61
N GLU A 57 5.03 10.60 -7.54
CA GLU A 57 4.76 10.49 -8.97
C GLU A 57 4.56 9.04 -9.41
N ASP A 58 5.36 8.12 -8.85
CA ASP A 58 5.25 6.68 -9.09
C ASP A 58 3.92 6.13 -8.56
N THR A 59 3.53 6.54 -7.36
CA THR A 59 2.27 6.18 -6.72
C THR A 59 1.09 6.59 -7.59
N LYS A 60 1.07 7.81 -8.15
CA LYS A 60 0.00 8.26 -9.06
C LYS A 60 -0.09 7.39 -10.31
N ARG A 61 1.03 7.06 -10.95
CA ARG A 61 1.05 6.19 -12.15
C ARG A 61 0.58 4.77 -11.83
N GLN A 62 0.99 4.24 -10.68
CA GLN A 62 0.58 2.93 -10.21
C GLN A 62 -0.92 2.88 -9.87
N MET A 63 -1.51 3.96 -9.34
CA MET A 63 -2.97 4.05 -9.15
C MET A 63 -3.74 3.91 -10.46
N THR A 64 -3.31 4.60 -11.52
CA THR A 64 -3.95 4.46 -12.84
C THR A 64 -3.88 3.02 -13.35
N SER A 65 -2.76 2.34 -13.11
CA SER A 65 -2.58 0.93 -13.49
C SER A 65 -3.51 0.01 -12.70
N LEU A 66 -3.63 0.21 -11.38
CA LEU A 66 -4.55 -0.55 -10.53
C LEU A 66 -6.01 -0.33 -10.95
N GLN A 67 -6.42 0.90 -11.24
CA GLN A 67 -7.77 1.21 -11.73
C GLN A 67 -8.08 0.47 -13.04
N ALA A 68 -7.11 0.36 -13.95
CA ALA A 68 -7.26 -0.43 -15.17
C ALA A 68 -7.48 -1.92 -14.85
N ILE A 69 -6.76 -2.49 -13.88
CA ILE A 69 -6.95 -3.88 -13.45
C ILE A 69 -8.35 -4.09 -12.84
N PHE A 70 -8.80 -3.20 -11.95
CA PHE A 70 -10.15 -3.26 -11.39
C PHE A 70 -11.24 -3.25 -12.48
N ASN A 71 -11.08 -2.37 -13.48
CA ASN A 71 -11.98 -2.32 -14.63
C ASN A 71 -11.99 -3.62 -15.45
N LEU A 72 -10.81 -4.21 -15.71
CA LEU A 72 -10.71 -5.51 -16.40
C LEU A 72 -11.41 -6.63 -15.62
N MET A 73 -11.36 -6.57 -14.30
CA MET A 73 -12.05 -7.51 -13.42
C MET A 73 -13.54 -7.22 -13.24
N GLN A 74 -14.06 -6.11 -13.76
CA GLN A 74 -15.44 -5.64 -13.50
C GLN A 74 -15.73 -5.50 -11.99
N GLU A 75 -14.73 -5.05 -11.23
CA GLU A 75 -14.81 -4.84 -9.78
C GLU A 75 -14.66 -3.34 -9.46
N SER A 76 -15.28 -2.88 -8.39
CA SER A 76 -15.08 -1.51 -7.90
C SER A 76 -13.75 -1.41 -7.13
N TRP A 77 -12.96 -0.38 -7.43
CA TRP A 77 -11.80 -0.02 -6.60
C TRP A 77 -12.18 0.75 -5.33
N LEU A 78 -13.39 1.33 -5.28
CA LEU A 78 -13.95 1.99 -4.10
C LEU A 78 -14.68 0.95 -3.26
N THR A 79 -13.98 0.33 -2.30
CA THR A 79 -14.59 -0.63 -1.38
C THR A 79 -14.06 -0.43 0.04
N ASP A 80 -14.96 -0.45 1.02
CA ASP A 80 -14.60 -0.43 2.45
C ASP A 80 -14.07 -1.79 2.96
N LYS A 81 -13.74 -2.73 2.07
CA LYS A 81 -13.40 -4.13 2.45
C LYS A 81 -12.08 -4.28 3.22
N CYS A 82 -11.29 -3.21 3.36
CA CYS A 82 -9.97 -3.24 4.01
C CYS A 82 -9.81 -2.22 5.16
N LEU A 83 -10.81 -2.14 6.06
CA LEU A 83 -10.74 -1.28 7.26
C LEU A 83 -9.47 -1.53 8.11
N GLY A 84 -9.06 -2.80 8.26
CA GLY A 84 -7.87 -3.15 9.03
C GLY A 84 -6.57 -2.60 8.43
N THR A 85 -6.43 -2.66 7.11
CA THR A 85 -5.28 -2.10 6.39
C THR A 85 -5.21 -0.59 6.59
N ASN A 86 -6.34 0.10 6.42
CA ASN A 86 -6.41 1.55 6.60
C ASN A 86 -6.04 1.93 8.05
N ALA A 87 -6.47 1.16 9.04
CA ALA A 87 -6.11 1.39 10.43
C ALA A 87 -4.60 1.27 10.67
N VAL A 88 -3.94 0.25 10.08
CA VAL A 88 -2.47 0.09 10.18
C VAL A 88 -1.74 1.25 9.53
N ILE A 89 -2.18 1.71 8.36
CA ILE A 89 -1.57 2.86 7.65
C ILE A 89 -1.71 4.13 8.50
N SER A 90 -2.91 4.39 9.03
CA SER A 90 -3.16 5.56 9.88
C SER A 90 -2.34 5.51 11.16
N GLU A 91 -2.24 4.35 11.81
CA GLU A 91 -1.42 4.20 13.02
C GLU A 91 0.05 4.45 12.72
N ALA A 92 0.58 3.91 11.62
CA ALA A 92 1.96 4.18 11.21
C ALA A 92 2.20 5.68 10.95
N PHE A 93 1.22 6.37 10.35
CA PHE A 93 1.32 7.81 10.11
C PHE A 93 1.30 8.62 11.41
N ASN A 94 0.49 8.22 12.40
CA ASN A 94 0.44 8.87 13.71
C ASN A 94 1.77 8.80 14.49
N GLN A 95 2.67 7.87 14.12
CA GLN A 95 4.01 7.76 14.70
C GLN A 95 5.05 8.65 14.00
N VAL A 96 4.68 9.32 12.90
CA VAL A 96 5.55 10.30 12.24
C VAL A 96 5.62 11.55 13.12
N SER A 97 6.85 12.00 13.38
CA SER A 97 7.13 13.19 14.17
C SER A 97 7.68 14.30 13.29
N PHE A 98 7.13 15.51 13.44
CA PHE A 98 7.61 16.71 12.77
C PHE A 98 8.15 17.69 13.82
N ASN A 99 9.37 17.42 14.30
CA ASN A 99 10.04 18.26 15.29
C ASN A 99 11.22 19.00 14.67
N GLN A 100 11.10 20.33 14.57
CA GLN A 100 12.13 21.20 14.01
C GLN A 100 13.45 21.20 14.81
N ASN A 101 13.45 20.76 16.06
CA ASN A 101 14.68 20.64 16.86
C ASN A 101 15.31 19.24 16.76
N GLU A 102 14.62 18.27 16.15
CA GLU A 102 15.01 16.86 16.09
C GLU A 102 14.89 16.34 14.64
N HIS A 103 15.59 17.00 13.73
CA HIS A 103 15.53 16.69 12.29
C HIS A 103 15.87 15.23 11.97
N PHE A 104 16.90 14.67 12.61
CA PHE A 104 17.29 13.28 12.39
C PHE A 104 16.17 12.30 12.79
N GLN A 105 15.58 12.49 13.97
CA GLN A 105 14.50 11.65 14.46
C GLN A 105 13.24 11.80 13.61
N SER A 106 12.94 13.03 13.18
CA SER A 106 11.81 13.33 12.30
C SER A 106 11.95 12.58 10.97
N ASP A 107 13.08 12.75 10.27
CA ASP A 107 13.35 12.05 9.01
C ASP A 107 13.39 10.53 9.16
N MET A 108 13.91 10.01 10.27
CA MET A 108 13.87 8.56 10.56
C MET A 108 12.44 8.07 10.77
N SER A 109 11.58 8.84 11.43
CA SER A 109 10.16 8.48 11.61
C SER A 109 9.42 8.41 10.26
N ILE A 110 9.73 9.32 9.34
CA ILE A 110 9.21 9.29 7.96
C ILE A 110 9.68 8.02 7.24
N LEU A 111 10.97 7.66 7.33
CA LEU A 111 11.50 6.44 6.72
C LEU A 111 10.85 5.17 7.28
N VAL A 112 10.61 5.12 8.59
CA VAL A 112 9.92 4.00 9.24
C VAL A 112 8.48 3.87 8.73
N TYR A 113 7.77 4.99 8.63
CA TYR A 113 6.43 5.04 8.04
C TYR A 113 6.43 4.51 6.60
N MET A 114 7.28 5.07 5.74
CA MET A 114 7.38 4.67 4.33
C MET A 114 7.67 3.18 4.18
N SER A 115 8.62 2.66 4.97
CA SER A 115 9.00 1.24 4.95
C SER A 115 7.84 0.32 5.36
N ALA A 116 7.01 0.74 6.33
CA ALA A 116 5.84 -0.03 6.74
C ALA A 116 4.83 -0.17 5.59
N ILE A 117 4.58 0.92 4.86
CA ILE A 117 3.63 0.93 3.73
C ILE A 117 4.20 0.17 2.53
N GLU A 118 5.49 0.32 2.24
CA GLU A 118 6.16 -0.40 1.15
C GLU A 118 6.16 -1.91 1.38
N ASN A 119 6.51 -2.37 2.59
CA ASN A 119 6.52 -3.80 2.93
C ASN A 119 5.13 -4.44 2.79
N MET A 120 4.09 -3.72 3.17
CA MET A 120 2.71 -4.16 2.99
C MET A 120 2.37 -4.34 1.50
N GLN A 121 2.79 -3.38 0.65
CA GLN A 121 2.57 -3.44 -0.79
C GLN A 121 3.34 -4.59 -1.44
N VAL A 122 4.61 -4.80 -1.06
CA VAL A 122 5.42 -5.93 -1.52
C VAL A 122 4.75 -7.26 -1.15
N GLY A 123 4.22 -7.36 0.08
CA GLY A 123 3.46 -8.53 0.52
C GLY A 123 2.25 -8.82 -0.37
N ALA A 124 1.39 -7.81 -0.57
CA ALA A 124 0.19 -7.96 -1.40
C ALA A 124 0.54 -8.27 -2.87
N SER A 125 1.52 -7.57 -3.45
CA SER A 125 1.98 -7.79 -4.82
C SER A 125 2.55 -9.19 -5.03
N LYS A 126 3.32 -9.71 -4.07
CA LYS A 126 3.84 -11.08 -4.12
C LYS A 126 2.72 -12.12 -4.16
N ILE A 127 1.66 -11.92 -3.37
CA ILE A 127 0.50 -12.82 -3.37
C ILE A 127 -0.24 -12.75 -4.72
N LEU A 128 -0.45 -11.55 -5.27
CA LEU A 128 -1.04 -11.38 -6.61
C LEU A 128 -0.24 -12.11 -7.70
N ASN A 129 1.09 -12.00 -7.69
CA ASN A 129 1.95 -12.67 -8.67
C ASN A 129 1.92 -14.20 -8.56
N LEU A 130 1.56 -14.76 -7.40
CA LEU A 130 1.37 -16.20 -7.23
C LEU A 130 -0.01 -16.69 -7.72
N MET A 131 -0.97 -15.76 -7.89
CA MET A 131 -2.34 -16.06 -8.32
C MET A 131 -2.61 -15.72 -9.80
N ALA A 132 -1.73 -14.92 -10.42
CA ALA A 132 -1.78 -14.55 -11.84
C ALA A 132 -1.23 -15.65 -12.75
#